data_AF-A0A937SH05-F1
#
_entry.id   AF-A0A937SH05-F1
#
_cell.length_a   1.000
_cell.length_b   1.000
_cell.length_c   1.000
_cell.angle_alpha   90.00
_cell.angle_beta   90.00
_cell.angle_gamma   90.00
#
_symmetry.space_group_name_H-M   'P 1'
#
loop_
_entity.id
_entity.type
_entity.pdbx_description
1 polymer ?
#
loop_
_entity_poly.entity_id
_entity_poly.type
_entity_poly.pdbx_seq_one_letter_code
_entity_poly.pdbx_strand_id
1 'polypeptide(L)' 'MSLDDDRGFLIEAWVCRAGQVVFAAVNRWDPPAVPIDEAGCMQPSSGRIYTAEKHGYTEWILIRWPPHPGAAVTPGAG' A
#
# COMPACT_ATOMS: atom_id res chain seq x y z
N MET A 1 5.32 -2.48 -22.73
CA MET A 1 6.51 -2.05 -21.96
C MET A 1 7.69 -2.82 -22.48
N SER A 2 8.71 -2.12 -22.97
CA SER A 2 10.04 -2.71 -23.19
C SER A 2 10.88 -2.55 -21.91
N LEU A 3 11.95 -3.33 -21.76
CA LEU A 3 12.80 -3.28 -20.57
C LEU A 3 13.37 -1.87 -20.30
N ASP A 4 13.57 -1.08 -21.36
CA ASP A 4 14.11 0.29 -21.27
C ASP A 4 13.04 1.33 -20.86
N ASP A 5 11.77 0.94 -20.89
CA ASP A 5 10.64 1.77 -20.48
C ASP A 5 10.34 1.64 -18.99
N ASP A 6 10.57 0.46 -18.41
CA ASP A 6 10.30 0.17 -17.01
C ASP A 6 11.23 0.93 -16.06
N ARG A 7 10.64 1.68 -15.13
CA ARG A 7 11.36 2.48 -14.12
C ARG A 7 11.12 2.01 -12.69
N GLY A 8 10.47 0.86 -12.52
CA GLY A 8 10.14 0.26 -11.24
C GLY A 8 8.72 0.58 -10.80
N PHE A 9 8.53 0.77 -9.50
CA PHE A 9 7.21 0.91 -8.88
C PHE A 9 7.17 2.09 -7.93
N LEU A 10 6.03 2.77 -7.88
CA LEU A 10 5.66 3.69 -6.82
C LEU A 10 4.54 3.06 -6.00
N ILE A 11 4.73 3.00 -4.70
CA ILE A 11 3.72 2.59 -3.74
C ILE A 11 3.35 3.81 -2.92
N GLU A 12 2.06 4.10 -2.87
CA GLU A 12 1.50 5.06 -1.93
C GLU A 12 0.69 4.29 -0.91
N ALA A 13 1.06 4.41 0.36
CA ALA A 13 0.45 3.67 1.45
C ALA A 13 0.03 4.62 2.58
N TRP A 14 -1.11 4.32 3.17
CA TRP A 14 -1.60 4.89 4.41
C TRP A 14 -1.40 3.81 5.47
N VAL A 15 -0.37 3.97 6.29
CA VAL A 15 0.07 2.98 7.27
C VAL A 15 -0.08 3.52 8.68
N CYS A 16 -0.25 2.63 9.65
CA CYS A 16 -0.29 3.00 11.04
C CYS A 16 1.11 3.27 11.59
N ARG A 17 1.29 4.43 12.23
CA ARG A 17 2.48 4.80 13.01
C ARG A 17 2.07 5.54 14.26
N ALA A 18 2.57 5.09 15.41
CA ALA A 18 2.33 5.74 16.69
C ALA A 18 0.83 6.03 16.95
N GLY A 19 -0.04 5.08 16.55
CA GLY A 19 -1.50 5.19 16.71
C GLY A 19 -2.20 6.14 15.73
N GLN A 20 -1.50 6.65 14.71
CA GLN A 20 -2.06 7.51 13.66
C GLN A 20 -1.85 6.91 12.27
N VAL A 21 -2.83 7.09 11.39
CA VAL A 21 -2.65 6.74 9.97
C VAL A 21 -1.85 7.84 9.29
N VAL A 22 -0.72 7.47 8.72
CA VAL A 22 0.21 8.38 8.04
C VAL A 22 0.43 7.94 6.60
N PHE A 23 0.61 8.92 5.72
CA PHE A 23 0.95 8.68 4.32
C PHE A 23 2.45 8.39 4.17
N ALA A 24 2.78 7.37 3.38
CA ALA A 24 4.13 7.00 3.00
C ALA A 24 4.19 6.71 1.49
N ALA A 25 5.11 7.36 0.80
CA ALA A 25 5.41 7.09 -0.60
C ALA A 25 6.74 6.35 -0.72
N VAL A 26 6.74 5.21 -1.41
CA VAL A 26 7.92 4.35 -1.59
C VAL A 26 8.13 4.14 -3.08
N ASN A 27 9.23 4.65 -3.62
CA ASN A 27 9.67 4.36 -4.97
C ASN A 27 10.78 3.30 -4.92
N ARG A 28 10.66 2.24 -5.74
CA ARG A 28 11.66 1.18 -5.87
C ARG A 28 11.84 0.77 -7.31
N TRP A 29 13.09 0.69 -7.74
CA TRP A 29 13.46 0.09 -9.02
C TRP A 29 13.21 -1.42 -9.03
N ASP A 30 13.61 -2.11 -7.95
CA ASP A 30 13.50 -3.56 -7.80
C ASP A 30 12.80 -3.96 -6.48
N PRO A 31 12.08 -5.09 -6.46
CA PRO A 31 11.55 -5.67 -5.23
C PRO A 31 12.67 -6.18 -4.30
N PRO A 32 12.44 -6.21 -2.97
CA PRO A 32 11.19 -5.87 -2.30
C PRO A 32 11.10 -4.39 -1.87
N ALA A 33 9.89 -3.84 -1.94
CA ALA A 33 9.48 -2.67 -1.17
C ALA A 33 8.82 -3.14 0.13
N VAL A 34 9.21 -2.57 1.27
CA VAL A 34 8.71 -2.98 2.59
C VAL A 34 8.16 -1.78 3.34
N PRO A 35 6.88 -1.40 3.12
CA PRO A 35 6.19 -0.44 3.98
C PRO A 35 6.10 -1.01 5.40
N ILE A 36 6.55 -0.26 6.40
CA ILE A 36 6.31 -0.64 7.79
C ILE A 36 4.82 -0.33 8.09
N ASP A 37 4.12 -1.14 8.88
CA ASP A 37 2.73 -0.89 9.29
C ASP A 37 2.58 -1.41 10.73
N GLU A 38 2.24 -0.53 11.66
CA GLU A 38 2.12 -0.88 13.08
C GLU A 38 0.69 -1.30 13.44
N ALA A 39 0.51 -1.95 14.59
CA ALA A 39 -0.82 -2.13 15.16
C ALA A 39 -1.27 -0.86 15.90
N GLY A 40 -2.58 -0.74 16.17
CA GLY A 40 -3.13 0.23 17.11
C GLY A 40 -3.92 1.40 16.51
N CYS A 41 -3.93 1.56 15.19
CA CYS A 41 -4.82 2.53 14.54
C CYS A 41 -6.26 2.00 14.47
N MET A 42 -7.24 2.90 14.62
CA MET A 42 -8.66 2.55 14.48
C MET A 42 -9.06 2.36 13.01
N GLN A 43 -8.50 3.20 12.13
CA GLN A 43 -8.73 3.13 10.70
C GLN A 43 -7.84 2.05 10.07
N PRO A 44 -8.33 1.33 9.05
CA PRO A 44 -7.52 0.35 8.35
C PRO A 44 -6.42 1.02 7.53
N SER A 45 -5.24 0.39 7.53
CA SER A 45 -4.18 0.72 6.58
C SER A 45 -4.59 0.32 5.16
N SER A 46 -4.07 1.03 4.17
CA SER A 46 -4.34 0.76 2.76
C SER A 46 -3.17 1.20 1.89
N GLY A 47 -3.15 0.76 0.64
CA GLY A 47 -2.15 1.23 -0.30
C GLY A 47 -2.53 0.98 -1.73
N ARG A 48 -1.88 1.71 -2.62
CA ARG A 48 -2.00 1.57 -4.07
C ARG A 48 -0.62 1.53 -4.70
N ILE A 49 -0.52 0.84 -5.82
CA ILE A 49 0.73 0.67 -6.56
C ILE A 49 0.57 1.15 -8.00
N TYR A 50 1.61 1.82 -8.47
CA TYR A 50 1.80 2.30 -9.83
C TYR A 50 3.03 1.62 -10.41
N THR A 51 3.02 1.32 -11.70
CA THR A 51 4.26 1.06 -12.43
C THR A 51 4.81 2.38 -12.95
N ALA A 52 6.08 2.64 -12.70
CA ALA A 52 6.79 3.80 -13.23
C ALA A 52 7.31 3.45 -14.63
N GLU A 53 7.04 4.32 -15.59
CA GLU A 53 7.50 4.24 -16.98
C GLU A 53 8.29 5.52 -17.31
N LYS A 54 9.16 5.48 -18.33
CA LYS A 54 10.03 6.63 -18.67
C LYS A 54 9.28 7.96 -18.91
N HIS A 55 7.99 7.92 -19.25
CA HIS A 55 7.12 9.08 -19.49
C HIS A 55 6.14 9.36 -18.34
N GLY A 56 6.09 8.56 -17.27
CA GLY A 56 5.19 8.80 -16.15
C GLY A 56 4.82 7.56 -15.35
N TYR A 57 3.57 7.49 -14.89
CA TYR A 57 3.04 6.38 -14.09
C TYR A 57 1.80 5.79 -14.77
N THR A 58 1.62 4.49 -14.61
CA THR A 58 0.36 3.83 -15.00
C THR A 58 -0.81 4.30 -14.14
N GLU A 59 -2.03 3.91 -14.50
CA GLU A 59 -3.11 3.89 -13.50
C GLU A 59 -2.73 2.98 -12.33
N TRP A 60 -3.18 3.35 -11.14
CA TRP A 60 -2.89 2.57 -9.95
C TRP A 60 -3.86 1.41 -9.81
N ILE A 61 -3.39 0.36 -9.14
CA ILE A 61 -4.25 -0.70 -8.61
C ILE A 61 -4.17 -0.73 -7.08
N LEU A 62 -5.27 -1.16 -6.45
CA LEU A 62 -5.33 -1.30 -5.01
C LEU A 62 -4.44 -2.48 -4.56
N ILE A 63 -3.60 -2.26 -3.57
CA ILE A 63 -2.86 -3.34 -2.91
C ILE A 63 -3.82 -4.08 -1.99
N ARG A 64 -3.84 -5.42 -2.07
CA ARG A 64 -4.54 -6.26 -1.10
C ARG A 64 -3.81 -6.19 0.25
N TRP A 65 -4.17 -5.21 1.05
CA TRP A 65 -3.59 -4.97 2.36
C TRP A 65 -4.04 -6.06 3.35
N PRO A 66 -3.20 -6.45 4.33
CA PRO A 66 -3.62 -7.36 5.39
C PRO A 66 -4.90 -6.89 6.10
N PRO A 67 -5.79 -7.83 6.52
CA PRO A 67 -7.00 -7.49 7.25
C PRO A 67 -6.69 -6.69 8.52
N HIS A 68 -7.45 -5.63 8.75
CA HIS A 68 -7.37 -4.87 9.98
C HIS A 68 -8.01 -5.67 11.13
N PRO A 69 -7.31 -5.92 12.25
CA PRO A 69 -7.83 -6.75 13.34
C PRO A 69 -9.13 -6.24 13.97
N GLY A 70 -9.44 -4.95 13.87
CA GLY A 70 -10.68 -4.37 14.36
C GLY A 70 -11.88 -4.52 13.40
N ALA A 71 -11.65 -4.99 12.17
CA ALA A 71 -12.69 -5.09 11.14
C ALA A 71 -13.54 -6.38 11.21
N ALA A 72 -13.18 -7.36 12.06
CA ALA A 72 -13.88 -8.65 12.06
C ALA A 72 -13.96 -9.33 13.44
N VAL A 73 -14.94 -8.95 14.25
CA VAL A 73 -15.78 -9.88 15.07
C VAL A 73 -17.17 -9.24 15.26
N THR A 74 -18.10 -9.45 14.32
CA THR A 74 -19.54 -9.52 14.65
C THR A 74 -20.03 -10.92 14.28
N PRO A 75 -20.09 -11.86 15.23
CA PRO A 75 -20.79 -13.12 15.04
C PRO A 75 -22.22 -12.93 15.54
N GLY A 76 -23.20 -13.00 14.62
CA GLY A 76 -24.61 -13.19 15.01
C GLY A 76 -25.61 -12.28 14.29
N ALA A 77 -26.03 -12.70 13.10
CA ALA A 77 -27.42 -12.59 12.69
C ALA A 77 -27.88 -14.02 12.37
N GLY A 78 -28.43 -14.68 13.37
CA GLY A 78 -29.10 -15.97 13.31
C GLY A 78 -30.36 -15.92 14.15
#